data_AF-A0A4Q4BGI6-F1
#
_entry.id   AF-A0A4Q4BGI6-F1
#
_cell.length_a   1.000
_cell.length_b   1.000
_cell.length_c   1.000
_cell.angle_alpha   90.00
_cell.angle_beta   90.00
_cell.angle_gamma   90.00
#
_symmetry.space_group_name_H-M   'P 1'
#
loop_
_entity.id
_entity.type
_entity.pdbx_description
1 polymer ?
#
loop_
_entity_poly.entity_id
_entity_poly.type
_entity_poly.pdbx_seq_one_letter_code
_entity_poly.pdbx_strand_id
1 'polypeptide(L)' 'FMGWYMDESARKLGISKEDAEAQYLAYHEGRTGYAAQSYLGKPWLVEVAAAVGTRSAMYRDQLAYCR' A
#
# COMPACT_ATOMS: atom_id res chain seq x y z
N PHE A 1 -5.30 -6.27 13.18
CA PHE A 1 -4.07 -6.76 12.50
C PHE A 1 -3.61 -5.80 11.40
N MET A 2 -4.34 -5.61 10.29
CA MET A 2 -3.93 -4.72 9.19
C MET A 2 -3.63 -3.28 9.59
N GLY A 3 -4.51 -2.65 10.40
CA GLY A 3 -4.29 -1.27 10.85
C GLY A 3 -3.01 -1.09 11.68
N TRP A 4 -2.69 -2.03 12.57
CA TRP A 4 -1.42 -2.03 13.30
C TRP A 4 -0.21 -2.18 12.36
N TYR A 5 -0.33 -3.06 11.36
CA TYR A 5 0.74 -3.25 10.40
C TYR A 5 1.01 -1.97 9.60
N MET A 6 -0.04 -1.31 9.12
CA MET A 6 0.06 -0.05 8.36
C MET A 6 0.60 1.10 9.22
N ASP A 7 0.20 1.19 10.49
CA ASP A 7 0.74 2.17 11.43
C ASP A 7 2.25 1.99 11.63
N GLU A 8 2.68 0.75 11.86
CA GLU A 8 4.09 0.44 12.04
C GLU A 8 4.90 0.61 10.73
N SER A 9 4.29 0.35 9.57
CA SER A 9 4.88 0.67 8.26
C SER A 9 5.02 2.16 8.04
N ALA A 10 4.02 2.97 8.41
CA ALA A 10 4.11 4.42 8.35
C ALA A 10 5.24 4.94 9.25
N ARG A 11 5.36 4.41 10.46
CA ARG A 11 6.40 4.81 11.42
C ARG A 11 7.80 4.41 10.99
N LYS A 12 7.99 3.23 10.39
CA LYS A 12 9.32 2.69 10.03
C LYS A 12 9.78 3.05 8.61
N LEU A 13 8.86 3.17 7.67
CA LEU A 13 9.15 3.37 6.25
C LEU A 13 8.71 4.74 5.73
N GLY A 14 7.99 5.52 6.53
CA GLY A 14 7.45 6.82 6.10
C GLY A 14 6.28 6.71 5.11
N ILE A 15 5.75 5.50 4.90
CA ILE A 15 4.63 5.29 3.97
C ILE A 15 3.36 5.92 4.54
N SER A 16 2.70 6.79 3.78
CA SER A 16 1.42 7.35 4.20
C SER A 16 0.41 6.24 4.48
N LYS A 17 -0.45 6.43 5.49
CA LYS A 17 -1.58 5.51 5.73
C LYS A 17 -2.61 5.56 4.60
N GLU A 18 -2.59 6.62 3.80
CA GLU A 18 -3.47 6.81 2.63
C GLU A 18 -2.86 6.31 1.32
N ASP A 19 -1.58 5.92 1.34
CA ASP A 19 -0.89 5.34 0.19
C ASP A 19 -1.12 3.83 0.16
N ALA A 20 -2.27 3.42 -0.36
CA ALA A 20 -2.67 2.02 -0.41
C ALA A 20 -1.72 1.16 -1.25
N GLU A 21 -1.09 1.73 -2.29
CA GLU A 21 -0.15 1.01 -3.17
C GLU A 21 1.12 0.65 -2.40
N ALA A 22 1.77 1.63 -1.78
CA ALA A 22 2.98 1.40 -1.01
C ALA A 22 2.72 0.52 0.22
N GLN A 23 1.57 0.68 0.89
CA GLN A 23 1.17 -0.19 2.00
C GLN A 23 0.97 -1.63 1.55
N TYR A 24 0.40 -1.85 0.35
CA TYR A 24 0.21 -3.17 -0.23
C TYR A 24 1.55 -3.84 -0.53
N LEU A 25 2.48 -3.13 -1.17
CA LEU A 25 3.83 -3.61 -1.43
C LEU A 25 4.58 -3.95 -0.13
N ALA A 26 4.50 -3.08 0.88
CA ALA A 26 5.11 -3.33 2.19
C ALA A 26 4.52 -4.55 2.89
N TYR A 27 3.21 -4.76 2.77
CA TYR A 27 2.56 -5.93 3.35
C TYR A 27 2.99 -7.23 2.66
N HIS A 28 3.12 -7.23 1.32
CA HIS A 28 3.49 -8.40 0.54
C HIS A 28 4.97 -8.80 0.70
N GLU A 29 5.87 -7.83 0.63
CA GLU A 29 7.31 -8.08 0.72
C GLU A 29 7.84 -8.11 2.17
N GLY A 30 7.02 -7.65 3.12
CA GLY A 30 7.50 -7.23 4.42
C GLY A 30 8.23 -5.89 4.37
N ARG A 31 8.38 -5.22 5.52
CA ARG A 31 9.00 -3.89 5.58
C ARG A 31 10.44 -3.85 5.08
N THR A 32 11.22 -4.87 5.40
CA THR A 32 12.60 -5.01 4.93
C THR A 32 12.66 -5.24 3.42
N GLY A 33 11.80 -6.12 2.89
CA GLY A 33 11.74 -6.39 1.45
C GLY A 33 11.30 -5.16 0.65
N TYR A 34 10.32 -4.40 1.16
CA TYR A 34 9.91 -3.14 0.56
C TYR A 34 11.04 -2.10 0.56
N ALA A 35 11.74 -1.92 1.68
CA ALA A 35 12.87 -0.99 1.76
C ALA A 35 14.02 -1.40 0.81
N ALA A 36 14.21 -2.71 0.61
CA ALA A 36 15.15 -3.26 -0.36
C ALA A 36 14.60 -3.32 -1.80
N GLN A 37 13.36 -2.85 -2.03
CA GLN A 37 12.68 -2.85 -3.32
C GLN A 37 12.58 -4.23 -4.00
N SER A 38 12.45 -5.31 -3.22
CA SER A 38 12.39 -6.68 -3.76
C SER A 38 11.17 -6.94 -4.67
N TYR A 39 10.13 -6.11 -4.57
CA TYR A 39 8.98 -6.13 -5.47
C TYR A 39 9.32 -5.79 -6.93
N LEU A 40 10.44 -5.10 -7.20
CA LEU A 40 10.85 -4.79 -8.58
C LEU A 40 11.20 -6.06 -9.39
N GLY A 41 11.56 -7.15 -8.72
CA GLY A 41 11.74 -8.46 -9.34
C GLY A 41 10.43 -9.22 -9.63
N LYS A 42 9.27 -8.63 -9.28
CA LYS A 42 7.94 -9.25 -9.41
C LYS A 42 7.00 -8.30 -10.16
N PRO A 43 7.07 -8.22 -11.50
CA PRO A 43 6.25 -7.29 -12.28
C PRO A 43 4.75 -7.40 -11.98
N TRP A 44 4.24 -8.62 -11.83
CA TRP A 44 2.85 -8.88 -11.47
C TRP A 44 2.44 -8.23 -10.15
N LEU A 45 3.36 -8.12 -9.18
CA LEU A 45 3.06 -7.54 -7.87
C LEU A 45 2.94 -6.02 -7.97
N VAL A 46 3.79 -5.38 -8.77
CA VAL A 46 3.71 -3.95 -9.06
C VAL A 46 2.40 -3.61 -9.75
N GLU A 47 1.99 -4.41 -10.74
CA GLU A 47 0.71 -4.23 -11.43
C GLU A 47 -0.49 -4.34 -10.47
N VAL A 48 -0.49 -5.34 -9.59
CA VAL A 48 -1.55 -5.51 -8.59
C VAL A 48 -1.55 -4.36 -7.59
N ALA A 49 -0.39 -3.91 -7.13
CA ALA A 49 -0.27 -2.79 -6.20
C ALA A 49 -0.85 -1.49 -6.79
N ALA A 50 -0.53 -1.21 -8.06
CA ALA A 50 -1.09 -0.06 -8.78
C ALA A 50 -2.62 -0.15 -8.93
N ALA A 51 -3.15 -1.35 -9.19
CA ALA A 51 -4.60 -1.58 -9.24
C ALA A 51 -5.27 -1.35 -7.87
N VAL A 52 -4.61 -1.74 -6.77
CA VAL A 52 -5.06 -1.47 -5.40
C VAL A 52 -5.07 0.04 -5.11
N GLY A 53 -4.02 0.76 -5.49
CA GLY A 53 -3.94 2.22 -5.37
C GLY A 53 -5.09 2.93 -6.09
N THR A 54 -5.34 2.54 -7.35
CA THR A 54 -6.44 3.07 -8.17
C THR A 54 -7.80 2.81 -7.51
N ARG A 55 -8.04 1.59 -7.03
CA ARG A 55 -9.30 1.23 -6.36
C ARG A 55 -9.49 2.00 -5.06
N SER A 56 -8.41 2.23 -4.30
CA SER A 56 -8.46 3.03 -3.08
C SER A 56 -8.89 4.47 -3.35
N ALA A 57 -8.34 5.10 -4.40
CA ALA A 57 -8.75 6.44 -4.81
C ALA A 57 -10.24 6.48 -5.21
N MET A 58 -10.69 5.53 -6.02
CA MET A 58 -12.10 5.42 -6.41
C MET A 58 -13.03 5.31 -5.18
N TYR A 59 -12.69 4.49 -4.20
CA TYR A 59 -13.50 4.35 -2.98
C TYR A 59 -13.48 5.61 -2.10
N ARG A 60 -12.36 6.33 -2.05
CA ARG A 60 -12.28 7.61 -1.35
C ARG A 60 -13.21 8.65 -2.00
N ASP A 61 -13.22 8.71 -3.33
CA ASP A 61 -14.11 9.61 -4.07
C ASP A 61 -15.58 9.24 -3.84
N GLN A 62 -15.93 7.96 -4.01
CA GLN A 62 -17.28 7.46 -3.74
C GLN A 62 -17.75 7.78 -2.32
N LEU A 63 -16.88 7.58 -1.33
CA LEU A 63 -17.18 7.89 0.07
C LEU A 63 -17.44 9.38 0.29
N ALA A 64 -16.77 10.28 -0.45
CA ALA A 64 -17.01 11.70 -0.36
C ALA A 64 -18.42 12.10 -0.85
N TYR A 65 -18.97 11.38 -1.83
CA TYR A 65 -20.33 11.60 -2.35
C TYR A 65 -21.43 10.91 -1.53
N CYS A 66 -21.12 9.83 -0.80
CA CYS A 66 -22.08 9.07 -0.01
C CYS A 66 -22.30 9.61 1.42
N ARG A 67 -21.60 10.68 1.80
CA ARG A 67 -21.77 11.37 3.09
C ARG A 67 -22.85 12.43 3.02
#